data_AF-A0A836YYA0-F1
#
_entry.id   AF-A0A836YYA0-F1
#
_cell.length_a   1.000
_cell.length_b   1.000
_cell.length_c   1.000
_cell.angle_alpha   90.00
_cell.angle_beta   90.00
_cell.angle_gamma   90.00
#
_symmetry.space_group_name_H-M   'P 1'
#
loop_
_entity.id
_entity.type
_entity.pdbx_description
1 polymer ?
#
loop_
_entity_poly.entity_id
_entity_poly.type
_entity_poly.pdbx_seq_one_letter_code
_entity_poly.pdbx_strand_id
1 'polypeptide(L)' 'MNLQDHIYLIDQFLERESPETTLYTYFKNQDKETQHSFVIALIGKVVSTQKLYHHELNK' A
#
# COMPACT_ATOMS: atom_id res chain seq x y z
N MET A 1 -8.82 -5.91 -10.29
CA MET A 1 -9.03 -4.68 -9.48
C MET A 1 -8.05 -3.64 -9.98
N ASN A 2 -8.42 -2.35 -10.05
CA ASN A 2 -7.51 -1.35 -10.62
C ASN A 2 -6.50 -0.84 -9.57
N LEU A 3 -5.48 -0.10 -10.01
CA LEU A 3 -4.42 0.40 -9.13
C LEU A 3 -4.95 1.32 -8.02
N GLN A 4 -5.97 2.12 -8.31
CA GLN A 4 -6.52 3.10 -7.38
C GLN A 4 -7.36 2.44 -6.27
N ASP A 5 -8.08 1.37 -6.61
CA ASP A 5 -8.77 0.52 -5.65
C ASP A 5 -7.78 -0.09 -4.65
N HIS A 6 -6.61 -0.55 -5.13
CA HIS A 6 -5.56 -1.08 -4.28
C HIS A 6 -4.96 -0.03 -3.35
N ILE A 7 -4.75 1.21 -3.81
CA ILE A 7 -4.25 2.31 -2.97
C ILE A 7 -5.22 2.54 -1.79
N TYR A 8 -6.52 2.65 -2.08
CA TYR A 8 -7.55 2.83 -1.05
C TYR A 8 -7.61 1.66 -0.06
N LEU A 9 -7.54 0.42 -0.54
CA LEU A 9 -7.49 -0.77 0.30
C LEU A 9 -6.28 -0.78 1.24
N ILE A 10 -5.12 -0.35 0.73
CA ILE A 10 -3.90 -0.24 1.54
C ILE A 10 -4.06 0.85 2.61
N ASP A 11 -4.70 2.00 2.33
CA ASP A 11 -5.06 2.99 3.37
C ASP A 11 -5.87 2.34 4.50
N GLN A 12 -6.96 1.65 4.15
CA GLN A 12 -7.81 0.99 5.14
C GLN A 12 -7.09 -0.11 5.94
N PHE A 13 -6.13 -0.81 5.33
CA PHE A 13 -5.37 -1.85 6.03
C PHE A 13 -4.35 -1.28 7.00
N LEU A 14 -3.74 -0.14 6.68
CA LEU A 14 -2.77 0.53 7.54
C LEU A 14 -3.41 1.12 8.82
N GLU A 15 -4.72 1.37 8.80
CA GLU A 15 -5.48 1.86 9.96
C GLU A 15 -5.89 0.75 10.97
N ARG A 16 -5.62 -0.53 10.67
CA ARG A 16 -5.98 -1.65 11.55
C ARG A 16 -4.92 -1.90 12.63
N GLU A 17 -5.30 -2.60 13.71
CA GLU A 17 -4.38 -2.96 14.81
C GLU A 17 -3.18 -3.84 14.38
N SER A 18 -3.29 -4.58 13.28
CA SER A 18 -2.22 -5.44 12.76
C SER A 18 -2.13 -5.29 11.24
N PRO A 19 -1.58 -4.15 10.76
CA PRO A 19 -1.59 -3.81 9.35
C PRO A 19 -0.75 -4.77 8.52
N GLU A 20 0.40 -5.24 9.02
CA GLU A 20 1.29 -6.18 8.33
C GLU A 20 0.59 -7.52 8.07
N THR A 21 -0.09 -8.04 9.10
CA THR A 21 -0.85 -9.30 8.98
C THR A 21 -2.01 -9.16 8.00
N THR A 22 -2.70 -8.02 8.01
CA THR A 22 -3.83 -7.76 7.11
C THR A 22 -3.35 -7.64 5.67
N LEU A 23 -2.30 -6.84 5.42
CA LEU A 23 -1.68 -6.65 4.11
C LEU A 23 -1.20 -8.00 3.53
N TYR A 24 -0.47 -8.78 4.32
CA TYR A 24 0.04 -10.09 3.90
C TYR A 24 -1.09 -11.09 3.64
N THR A 25 -2.10 -11.13 4.51
CA THR A 25 -3.23 -12.05 4.37
C THR A 25 -4.06 -11.72 3.13
N TYR A 26 -4.27 -10.44 2.85
CA TYR A 26 -4.92 -10.03 1.61
C TYR A 26 -4.08 -10.45 0.39
N PHE A 27 -2.80 -10.08 0.36
CA PHE A 27 -1.87 -10.38 -0.73
C PHE A 27 -1.77 -11.87 -1.06
N LYS A 28 -1.56 -12.74 -0.06
CA LYS A 28 -1.37 -14.18 -0.27
C LYS A 28 -2.60 -14.88 -0.87
N ASN A 29 -3.78 -14.28 -0.70
CA ASN A 29 -5.05 -14.83 -1.16
C ASN A 29 -5.48 -14.30 -2.55
N GLN A 30 -4.67 -13.46 -3.20
CA GLN A 30 -4.95 -12.95 -4.54
C GLN A 30 -4.28 -13.80 -5.64
N ASP A 31 -4.81 -13.71 -6.86
CA ASP A 31 -4.14 -14.21 -8.06
C ASP A 31 -2.86 -13.39 -8.39
N LYS A 32 -2.02 -13.92 -9.29
CA LYS A 32 -0.72 -13.31 -9.62
C LYS A 32 -0.81 -11.89 -10.19
N GLU A 33 -1.84 -11.61 -10.99
CA GLU A 33 -2.01 -10.30 -11.61
C GLU A 33 -2.39 -9.27 -10.54
N THR A 34 -3.36 -9.61 -9.70
CA THR A 34 -3.79 -8.77 -8.58
C THR A 34 -2.66 -8.57 -7.55
N GLN A 35 -1.85 -9.60 -7.27
CA GLN A 35 -0.64 -9.48 -6.45
C GLN A 35 0.33 -8.45 -7.01
N HIS A 36 0.57 -8.48 -8.33
CA HIS A 36 1.47 -7.54 -8.99
C HIS A 36 0.98 -6.09 -8.86
N SER A 37 -0.29 -5.83 -9.18
CA SER A 37 -0.90 -4.51 -9.03
C SER A 37 -0.90 -4.02 -7.58
N PHE A 38 -1.15 -4.89 -6.62
CA PHE A 38 -1.11 -4.56 -5.20
C PHE A 38 0.29 -4.16 -4.72
N VAL A 39 1.34 -4.86 -5.16
CA VAL A 39 2.73 -4.51 -4.84
C VAL A 39 3.12 -3.16 -5.45
N ILE A 40 2.72 -2.89 -6.70
CA ILE A 40 2.95 -1.57 -7.33
C ILE A 40 2.31 -0.45 -6.51
N ALA A 41 1.05 -0.64 -6.07
CA ALA A 41 0.35 0.34 -5.22
C ALA A 41 1.07 0.56 -3.89
N LEU A 42 1.53 -0.52 -3.24
CA LEU A 42 2.25 -0.45 -1.97
C LEU A 42 3.57 0.33 -2.09
N ILE A 43 4.37 0.05 -3.14
CA ILE A 43 5.61 0.77 -3.43
C ILE A 43 5.32 2.25 -3.70
N GLY A 44 4.34 2.55 -4.57
CA GLY A 44 3.98 3.92 -4.91
C GLY A 44 3.60 4.76 -3.70
N LYS A 45 2.92 4.13 -2.72
CA LYS A 45 2.57 4.77 -1.45
C LYS A 45 3.80 5.07 -0.60
N VAL A 46 4.66 4.08 -0.37
CA VAL A 46 5.90 4.27 0.43
C VAL A 46 6.76 5.39 -0.14
N VAL A 47 6.97 5.40 -1.46
CA VAL A 47 7.74 6.45 -2.14
C VAL A 47 7.10 7.83 -1.96
N SER A 48 5.78 7.92 -2.05
CA SER A 48 5.04 9.19 -1.88
C SER A 48 5.15 9.72 -0.45
N THR A 49 5.00 8.84 0.56
CA THR A 49 5.17 9.21 1.98
C THR A 49 6.60 9.66 2.28
N GLN A 50 7.61 8.96 1.75
CA GLN A 50 9.01 9.36 1.93
C GLN A 50 9.30 10.74 1.31
N LYS A 51 8.77 11.02 0.12
CA LYS A 51 8.89 12.33 -0.52
C LYS A 51 8.23 13.44 0.31
N LEU A 52 7.03 13.17 0.84
CA LEU A 52 6.32 14.12 1.70
C LEU A 52 7.14 14.44 2.96
N TYR A 53 7.61 13.41 3.66
CA TYR A 53 8.43 13.56 4.87
C TYR A 53 9.73 14.32 4.59
N HIS A 54 10.43 14.01 3.49
CA HIS A 54 11.64 14.72 3.10
C HIS A 54 11.37 16.21 2.78
N HIS A 55 10.22 16.51 2.15
CA HIS A 55 9.80 17.89 1.89
C HIS A 55 9.49 18.66 3.18
N GLU A 56 8.86 18.02 4.17
CA GLU A 56 8.57 18.64 5.46
C GLU A 56 9.84 18.91 6.29
N LEU A 57 10.85 18.03 6.23
CA LEU A 57 12.13 18.22 6.93
C LEU A 57 13.01 19.34 6.34
N ASN A 58 12.85 19.64 5.05
CA ASN A 58 13.65 20.65 4.34
C ASN A 58 13.00 22.04 4.30
N LYS A 59 11.84 22.22 4.94
CA LYS A 59 11.16 23.52 5.11
C LYS A 59 11.60 24.22 6.39
#